data_AF-A0A9P6XWM8-F1
#
_entry.id   AF-A0A9P6XWM8-F1
#
_cell.length_a   1.000
_cell.length_b   1.000
_cell.length_c   1.000
_cell.angle_alpha   90.00
_cell.angle_beta   90.00
_cell.angle_gamma   90.00
#
_symmetry.space_group_name_H-M   'P 1'
#
loop_
_entity.id
_entity.type
_entity.pdbx_description
1 polymer ?
#
loop_
_entity_poly.entity_id
_entity_poly.type
_entity_poly.pdbx_seq_one_letter_code
_entity_poly.pdbx_strand_id
1 'polypeptide(L)'
;MDMLLSIVPSNVLQAASDNGAILSLMFFALMFGIGMVLTDNEKVAPLRRAIEGVFEISMTLINLVIRLAPYAVACFMFNLAALFGFELIIRLGAYVGVVVLALGLHMIVTYGTAVWLSGRSPLAFFRDTQEATVMAFSTASSNATLPTALRVADQMGLPQRVSSAWT
;
A
#
# COMPACT_ATOMS: atom_id res chain seq x y z
N MET A 1 -9.06 27.48 -6.86
CA MET A 1 -9.15 27.30 -8.32
C MET A 1 -7.81 26.86 -8.88
N ASP A 2 -6.72 27.51 -8.46
CA ASP A 2 -5.34 27.18 -8.87
C ASP A 2 -4.91 25.76 -8.54
N MET A 3 -5.33 25.20 -7.38
CA MET A 3 -5.04 23.81 -7.01
C MET A 3 -5.69 22.78 -7.95
N LEU A 4 -6.86 23.08 -8.54
CA LEU A 4 -7.51 22.19 -9.50
C LEU A 4 -6.84 22.29 -10.88
N LEU A 5 -6.41 23.49 -11.26
CA LEU A 5 -5.68 23.73 -12.49
C LEU A 5 -4.27 23.13 -12.45
N SER A 6 -3.63 23.07 -11.27
CA SER A 6 -2.33 22.43 -11.09
C SER A 6 -2.35 20.91 -11.19
N ILE A 7 -3.53 20.26 -11.18
CA ILE A 7 -3.63 18.79 -11.32
C ILE A 7 -3.30 18.37 -12.76
N VAL A 8 -3.60 19.19 -13.76
CA VAL A 8 -3.27 18.89 -15.16
C VAL A 8 -1.86 19.42 -15.43
N PRO A 9 -0.86 18.54 -15.66
CA PRO A 9 0.50 19.01 -15.89
C PRO A 9 0.58 19.71 -17.25
N SER A 10 1.11 20.93 -17.26
CA SER A 10 1.49 21.63 -18.48
C SER A 10 2.69 20.97 -19.16
N ASN A 11 3.57 20.33 -18.38
CA ASN A 11 4.73 19.58 -18.85
C ASN A 11 5.01 18.36 -17.96
N VAL A 12 4.81 17.16 -18.51
CA VAL A 12 4.97 15.89 -17.78
C VAL A 12 6.44 15.60 -17.43
N LEU A 13 7.36 15.91 -18.34
CA LEU A 13 8.80 15.67 -18.12
C LEU A 13 9.34 16.55 -17.00
N GLN A 14 8.86 17.79 -16.92
CA GLN A 14 9.20 18.69 -15.82
C GLN A 14 8.52 18.26 -14.51
N ALA A 15 7.27 17.79 -14.56
CA ALA A 15 6.59 17.29 -13.37
C ALA A 15 7.26 16.03 -12.80
N ALA A 16 7.96 15.24 -13.62
CA ALA A 16 8.70 14.06 -13.18
C ALA A 16 9.98 14.39 -12.40
N SER A 17 10.54 15.60 -12.53
CA SER A 17 11.75 16.02 -11.82
C SER A 17 11.49 16.93 -10.62
N ASP A 18 10.25 17.40 -10.44
CA ASP A 18 9.86 18.29 -9.36
C ASP A 18 8.93 17.58 -8.35
N ASN A 19 9.43 17.41 -7.12
CA ASN A 19 8.64 16.84 -6.02
C ASN A 19 7.36 17.64 -5.72
N GLY A 20 7.34 18.95 -6.01
CA GLY A 20 6.16 19.81 -5.85
C GLY A 20 5.03 19.50 -6.84
N ALA A 21 5.34 18.81 -7.94
CA ALA A 21 4.39 18.48 -9.01
C ALA A 21 3.96 17.00 -9.00
N ILE A 22 4.22 16.27 -7.91
CA ILE A 22 3.93 14.83 -7.82
C ILE A 22 2.45 14.51 -8.04
N LEU A 23 1.55 15.37 -7.55
CA LEU A 23 0.10 15.21 -7.75
C LEU A 23 -0.27 15.29 -9.24
N SER A 24 0.34 16.22 -9.98
CA SER A 24 0.13 16.40 -11.42
C SER A 24 0.68 15.21 -12.21
N LEU A 25 1.83 14.68 -11.80
CA LEU A 25 2.41 13.47 -12.38
C LEU A 25 1.52 12.24 -12.15
N MET A 26 0.99 12.08 -10.93
CA MET A 26 0.05 10.98 -10.61
C MET A 26 -1.22 11.07 -11.46
N PHE A 27 -1.78 12.28 -11.65
CA PHE A 27 -2.94 12.48 -12.49
C PHE A 27 -2.67 12.09 -13.95
N PHE A 28 -1.53 12.54 -14.52
CA PHE A 28 -1.13 12.13 -15.86
C PHE A 28 -0.94 10.61 -15.96
N ALA A 29 -0.23 9.99 -15.01
CA ALA A 29 0.00 8.54 -15.00
C ALA A 29 -1.32 7.75 -14.95
N LEU A 30 -2.30 8.22 -14.18
CA LEU A 30 -3.64 7.63 -14.13
C LEU A 30 -4.37 7.75 -15.47
N MET A 31 -4.41 8.95 -16.06
CA MET A 31 -5.06 9.17 -17.37
C MET A 31 -4.38 8.37 -18.47
N PHE A 32 -3.05 8.30 -18.45
CA PHE A 32 -2.25 7.50 -19.37
C PHE A 32 -2.53 6.00 -19.20
N GLY A 33 -2.62 5.51 -17.96
CA GLY A 33 -3.02 4.14 -17.64
C GLY A 33 -4.41 3.80 -18.16
N ILE A 34 -5.39 4.67 -17.94
CA ILE A 34 -6.75 4.51 -18.49
C ILE A 34 -6.72 4.48 -20.02
N GLY A 35 -5.96 5.38 -20.65
CA GLY A 35 -5.78 5.40 -22.10
C GLY A 35 -5.20 4.09 -22.65
N MET A 36 -4.21 3.50 -21.97
CA MET A 36 -3.65 2.20 -22.34
C MET A 36 -4.66 1.05 -22.20
N VAL A 37 -5.50 1.06 -21.16
CA VAL A 37 -6.54 0.01 -20.96
C VAL A 37 -7.65 0.13 -22.00
N LEU A 38 -8.08 1.35 -22.33
CA LEU A 38 -9.11 1.58 -23.34
C LEU A 38 -8.61 1.33 -24.77
N THR A 39 -7.30 1.47 -25.00
CA THR A 39 -6.66 1.21 -26.29
C THR A 39 -6.13 -0.22 -26.33
N ASP A 40 -7.04 -1.19 -26.36
CA ASP A 40 -6.70 -2.61 -26.46
C ASP A 40 -6.29 -2.97 -27.89
N ASN A 41 -5.09 -2.50 -28.28
CA ASN A 41 -4.50 -2.71 -29.59
C ASN A 41 -3.15 -3.40 -29.44
N GLU A 42 -2.84 -4.33 -30.33
CA GLU A 42 -1.57 -5.05 -30.39
C GLU A 42 -0.35 -4.12 -30.44
N LYS A 43 -0.52 -2.90 -30.97
CA LYS A 43 0.52 -1.85 -30.98
C LYS A 43 0.86 -1.28 -29.60
N VAL A 44 -0.07 -1.30 -28.64
CA VAL A 44 0.12 -0.76 -27.28
C VAL A 44 0.68 -1.83 -26.33
N ALA A 45 0.49 -3.11 -26.66
CA ALA A 45 0.95 -4.24 -25.84
C ALA A 45 2.46 -4.20 -25.50
N PRO A 46 3.39 -3.85 -26.41
CA PRO A 46 4.82 -3.73 -26.06
C PRO A 46 5.09 -2.66 -25.00
N LEU A 47 4.39 -1.51 -25.08
CA LEU A 47 4.54 -0.42 -24.12
C LEU A 47 4.03 -0.81 -22.74
N ARG A 48 2.87 -1.48 -22.69
CA ARG A 48 2.33 -2.03 -21.44
C ARG A 48 3.32 -2.99 -20.78
N ARG A 49 3.86 -3.95 -21.54
CA ARG A 49 4.86 -4.91 -21.03
C ARG A 49 6.14 -4.23 -20.55
N ALA A 50 6.57 -3.16 -21.23
CA ALA A 50 7.73 -2.39 -20.80
C ALA A 50 7.49 -1.72 -19.43
N ILE A 51 6.33 -1.12 -19.23
CA ILE A 51 5.95 -0.50 -17.94
C ILE A 51 5.84 -1.54 -16.83
N GLU A 52 5.23 -2.69 -17.10
CA GLU A 52 5.17 -3.83 -16.16
C GLU A 52 6.60 -4.31 -15.81
N GLY A 53 7.51 -4.38 -16.79
CA GLY A 53 8.91 -4.72 -16.55
C GLY A 53 9.64 -3.70 -15.65
N VAL A 54 9.40 -2.40 -15.84
CA VAL A 54 9.97 -1.35 -14.97
C VAL A 54 9.43 -1.46 -13.54
N PHE A 55 8.15 -1.77 -13.38
CA PHE A 55 7.56 -2.02 -12.06
C PHE A 55 8.21 -3.21 -11.34
N GLU A 56 8.43 -4.32 -12.06
CA GLU A 56 9.07 -5.53 -11.49
C GLU A 56 10.53 -5.27 -11.08
N ILE A 57 11.29 -4.53 -11.90
CA ILE A 57 12.64 -4.09 -11.56
C ILE A 57 12.62 -3.21 -10.31
N SER A 58 11.67 -2.27 -10.23
CA SER A 58 11.52 -1.38 -9.06
C SER A 58 11.24 -2.18 -7.78
N MET A 59 10.36 -3.18 -7.85
CA MET A 59 10.10 -4.09 -6.72
C MET A 59 11.34 -4.90 -6.33
N THR A 60 12.12 -5.37 -7.30
CA THR A 60 13.39 -6.07 -7.04
C THR A 60 14.38 -5.18 -6.31
N LEU A 61 14.51 -3.92 -6.72
CA LEU A 61 15.37 -2.94 -6.05
C LEU A 61 14.89 -2.62 -4.63
N ILE A 62 13.57 -2.44 -4.42
CA ILE A 62 13.00 -2.26 -3.09
C ILE A 62 13.33 -3.44 -2.18
N ASN A 63 13.18 -4.68 -2.68
CA ASN A 63 13.52 -5.88 -1.92
C ASN A 63 15.02 -5.95 -1.56
N LEU A 64 15.90 -5.50 -2.45
CA LEU A 64 17.34 -5.38 -2.16
C LEU A 64 17.60 -4.37 -1.03
N VAL A 65 16.94 -3.21 -1.07
CA VAL A 65 17.04 -2.19 -0.02
C VAL A 65 16.52 -2.73 1.31
N ILE A 66 15.41 -3.46 1.33
CA ILE A 66 14.88 -4.11 2.54
C ILE A 66 15.88 -5.10 3.13
N ARG A 67 16.61 -5.87 2.30
CA ARG A 67 17.69 -6.76 2.78
C ARG A 67 18.85 -6.02 3.44
N LEU A 68 19.12 -4.79 3.00
CA LEU A 68 20.15 -3.93 3.58
C LEU A 68 19.65 -3.12 4.79
N ALA A 69 18.32 -2.97 4.93
CA ALA A 69 17.68 -2.25 6.02
C ALA A 69 18.16 -2.65 7.43
N PRO A 70 18.38 -3.93 7.81
CA PRO A 70 18.83 -4.25 9.17
C PRO A 70 20.16 -3.59 9.54
N TYR A 71 21.11 -3.52 8.59
CA TYR A 71 22.40 -2.84 8.82
C TYR A 71 22.23 -1.32 8.86
N ALA A 72 21.46 -0.76 7.93
CA ALA A 72 21.21 0.68 7.86
C ALA A 72 20.47 1.18 9.11
N VAL A 73 19.43 0.47 9.54
CA VAL A 73 18.65 0.78 10.73
C VAL A 73 19.50 0.63 11.99
N ALA A 74 20.35 -0.40 12.10
CA ALA A 74 21.25 -0.55 13.25
C ALA A 74 22.21 0.65 13.39
N CYS A 75 22.86 1.06 12.30
CA CYS A 75 23.74 2.23 12.28
C CYS A 75 22.98 3.53 12.59
N PHE A 76 21.80 3.70 12.00
CA PHE A 76 20.96 4.88 12.21
C PHE A 76 20.48 4.97 13.66
N MET A 77 19.96 3.87 14.22
CA MET A 77 19.52 3.79 15.62
C MET A 77 20.66 4.02 16.60
N PHE A 78 21.87 3.50 16.32
CA PHE A 78 23.04 3.78 17.14
C PHE A 78 23.37 5.28 17.18
N ASN A 79 23.41 5.93 16.02
CA ASN A 79 23.68 7.37 15.94
C ASN A 79 22.63 8.21 16.69
N LEU A 80 21.37 7.87 16.49
CA LEU A 80 20.24 8.52 17.14
C LEU A 80 20.24 8.32 18.66
N ALA A 81 20.55 7.12 19.13
CA ALA A 81 20.71 6.84 20.56
C ALA A 81 21.92 7.57 21.16
N ALA A 82 23.00 7.75 20.41
CA ALA A 82 24.17 8.52 20.86
C ALA A 82 23.87 10.02 21.03
N LEU A 83 23.00 10.58 20.17
CA LEU A 83 22.61 12.00 20.22
C LEU A 83 21.52 12.30 21.27
N PHE A 84 20.50 11.44 21.34
CA PHE A 84 19.29 11.71 22.11
C PHE A 84 19.09 10.77 23.31
N GLY A 85 20.00 9.81 23.50
CA GLY A 85 19.99 8.89 24.64
C GLY A 85 18.70 8.07 24.75
N PHE A 86 18.36 7.73 25.99
CA PHE A 86 17.20 6.90 26.32
C PHE A 86 15.85 7.59 26.05
N GLU A 87 15.84 8.93 26.01
CA GLU A 87 14.62 9.70 25.77
C GLU A 87 14.04 9.44 24.37
N LEU A 88 14.89 9.23 23.38
CA LEU A 88 14.46 8.88 22.03
C LEU A 88 13.70 7.55 21.99
N ILE A 89 14.19 6.53 22.69
CA ILE A 89 13.57 5.19 22.69
C ILE A 89 12.15 5.29 23.28
N ILE A 90 11.97 6.10 24.33
CA ILE A 90 10.65 6.35 24.91
C ILE A 90 9.73 7.06 23.90
N ARG A 91 10.22 8.11 23.22
CA ARG A 91 9.44 8.86 22.23
C ARG A 91 9.03 7.99 21.03
N LEU A 92 9.95 7.18 20.52
CA LEU A 92 9.67 6.22 19.44
C LEU A 92 8.72 5.12 19.88
N GLY A 93 8.90 4.58 21.09
CA GLY A 93 7.99 3.59 21.67
C GLY A 93 6.57 4.14 21.86
N ALA A 94 6.44 5.37 22.36
CA ALA A 94 5.17 6.07 22.46
C ALA A 94 4.53 6.27 21.07
N TYR A 95 5.30 6.67 20.07
CA TYR A 95 4.83 6.80 18.69
C TYR A 95 4.31 5.46 18.14
N VAL A 96 5.07 4.38 18.27
CA VAL A 96 4.65 3.03 17.86
C VAL A 96 3.36 2.63 18.59
N GLY A 97 3.28 2.88 19.89
CA GLY A 97 2.08 2.60 20.69
C GLY A 97 0.85 3.36 20.18
N VAL A 98 0.99 4.65 19.87
CA VAL A 98 -0.10 5.46 19.29
C VAL A 98 -0.52 4.92 17.93
N VAL A 99 0.42 4.56 17.05
CA VAL A 99 0.10 4.03 15.73
C VAL A 99 -0.61 2.67 15.83
N VAL A 100 -0.10 1.74 16.63
CA VAL A 100 -0.72 0.43 16.84
C VAL A 100 -2.13 0.56 17.43
N LEU A 101 -2.29 1.47 18.40
CA LEU A 101 -3.59 1.76 19.00
C LEU A 101 -4.56 2.39 17.98
N ALA A 102 -4.09 3.34 17.17
CA ALA A 102 -4.89 3.95 16.11
C ALA A 102 -5.33 2.93 15.06
N LEU A 103 -4.43 2.04 14.62
CA LEU A 103 -4.75 0.95 13.68
C LEU A 103 -5.73 -0.06 14.29
N GLY A 104 -5.54 -0.43 15.56
CA GLY A 104 -6.47 -1.31 16.28
C GLY A 104 -7.85 -0.69 16.45
N LEU A 105 -7.93 0.60 16.81
CA LEU A 105 -9.18 1.35 16.87
C LEU A 105 -9.84 1.45 15.50
N HIS A 106 -9.08 1.74 14.44
CA HIS A 106 -9.61 1.79 13.09
C HIS A 106 -10.17 0.42 12.64
N MET A 107 -9.48 -0.66 13.01
CA MET A 107 -9.94 -2.02 12.74
C MET A 107 -11.26 -2.30 13.44
N ILE A 108 -11.39 -1.99 14.74
CA ILE A 108 -12.62 -2.29 15.50
C ILE A 108 -13.75 -1.33 15.17
N VAL A 109 -13.48 -0.02 15.11
CA VAL A 109 -14.50 1.01 14.94
C VAL A 109 -14.89 1.13 13.47
N THR A 110 -13.96 1.40 12.56
CA THR A 110 -14.28 1.63 11.14
C THR A 110 -14.72 0.35 10.45
N TYR A 111 -13.92 -0.71 10.50
CA TYR A 111 -14.33 -1.97 9.86
C TYR A 111 -15.46 -2.65 10.62
N GLY A 112 -15.47 -2.60 11.96
CA GLY A 112 -16.57 -3.19 12.73
C GLY A 112 -17.91 -2.50 12.48
N THR A 113 -17.97 -1.17 12.40
CA THR A 113 -19.22 -0.47 12.04
C THR A 113 -19.62 -0.74 10.59
N ALA A 114 -18.68 -0.74 9.64
CA ALA A 114 -18.96 -1.05 8.24
C ALA A 114 -19.54 -2.46 8.05
N VAL A 115 -18.98 -3.46 8.76
CA VAL A 115 -19.45 -4.86 8.73
C VAL A 115 -20.80 -5.00 9.43
N TRP A 116 -21.02 -4.27 10.53
CA TRP A 116 -22.32 -4.28 11.19
C TRP A 116 -23.42 -3.68 10.31
N LEU A 117 -23.13 -2.57 9.61
CA LEU A 117 -24.05 -1.95 8.65
C LEU A 117 -24.35 -2.85 7.44
N SER A 118 -23.44 -3.76 7.07
CA SER A 118 -23.68 -4.73 5.99
C SER A 118 -24.52 -5.94 6.43
N GLY A 119 -24.96 -5.99 7.69
CA GLY A 119 -25.81 -7.05 8.23
C GLY A 119 -25.05 -8.30 8.71
N ARG A 120 -23.72 -8.25 8.80
CA ARG A 120 -22.89 -9.36 9.31
C ARG A 120 -22.39 -9.02 10.71
N SER A 121 -22.22 -10.04 11.56
CA SER A 121 -21.67 -9.83 12.90
C SER A 121 -20.17 -9.49 12.82
N PRO A 122 -19.71 -8.35 13.37
CA PRO A 122 -18.29 -7.96 13.35
C PRO A 122 -17.37 -8.99 14.00
N LEU A 123 -17.83 -9.62 15.09
CA LEU A 123 -17.06 -10.66 15.79
C LEU A 123 -16.78 -11.88 14.90
N ALA A 124 -17.77 -12.35 14.14
CA ALA A 124 -17.55 -13.46 13.21
C ALA A 124 -16.60 -13.05 12.10
N PHE A 125 -16.74 -11.83 11.57
CA PHE A 125 -15.82 -11.32 10.54
C PHE A 125 -14.37 -11.28 11.01
N PHE A 126 -14.09 -10.72 12.19
CA PHE A 126 -12.72 -10.68 12.72
C PHE A 126 -12.14 -12.08 12.99
N ARG A 127 -12.98 -13.02 13.43
CA ARG A 127 -12.57 -14.42 13.62
C ARG A 127 -12.23 -15.08 12.29
N ASP A 128 -13.06 -14.86 11.28
CA ASP A 128 -12.90 -15.46 9.96
C ASP A 128 -11.70 -14.82 9.21
N THR A 129 -11.41 -13.51 9.41
CA THR A 129 -10.24 -12.83 8.78
C THR A 129 -8.92 -13.01 9.52
N GLN A 130 -8.91 -13.61 10.71
CA GLN A 130 -7.74 -13.62 11.59
C GLN A 130 -6.48 -14.13 10.90
N GLU A 131 -6.60 -15.20 10.11
CA GLU A 131 -5.47 -15.79 9.40
C GLU A 131 -4.83 -14.80 8.39
N ALA A 132 -5.66 -14.11 7.59
CA ALA A 132 -5.18 -13.10 6.65
C ALA A 132 -4.58 -11.89 7.37
N THR A 133 -5.17 -11.45 8.49
CA THR A 133 -4.67 -10.33 9.28
C THR A 133 -3.30 -10.63 9.89
N VAL A 134 -3.11 -11.82 10.49
CA VAL A 134 -1.81 -12.20 11.07
C VAL A 134 -0.77 -12.36 9.96
N MET A 135 -1.14 -12.98 8.83
CA MET A 135 -0.25 -13.12 7.69
C MET A 135 0.22 -11.75 7.19
N ALA A 136 -0.69 -10.78 7.06
CA ALA A 136 -0.37 -9.42 6.61
C ALA A 136 0.50 -8.65 7.59
N PHE A 137 0.27 -8.83 8.88
CA PHE A 137 1.13 -8.27 9.91
C PHE A 137 2.54 -8.88 9.86
N SER A 138 2.66 -10.18 9.63
CA SER A 138 3.95 -10.88 9.60
C SER A 138 4.77 -10.64 8.34
N THR A 139 4.14 -10.53 7.16
CA THR A 139 4.88 -10.25 5.90
C THR A 139 5.07 -8.79 5.60
N ALA A 140 4.26 -7.89 6.20
CA ALA A 140 4.23 -6.47 5.88
C ALA A 140 4.09 -6.17 4.38
N SER A 141 3.52 -7.11 3.60
CA SER A 141 3.41 -7.03 2.14
C SER A 141 2.01 -7.44 1.69
N SER A 142 1.27 -6.49 1.11
CA SER A 142 -0.08 -6.73 0.60
C SER A 142 -0.10 -7.84 -0.47
N ASN A 143 0.88 -7.83 -1.39
CA ASN A 143 0.95 -8.85 -2.46
C ASN A 143 1.26 -10.25 -1.93
N ALA A 144 2.08 -10.36 -0.87
CA ALA A 144 2.35 -11.65 -0.21
C ALA A 144 1.11 -12.20 0.52
N THR A 145 0.11 -11.36 0.81
CA THR A 145 -1.09 -11.74 1.58
C THR A 145 -2.29 -12.04 0.71
N LEU A 146 -2.25 -11.64 -0.56
CA LEU A 146 -3.32 -11.85 -1.52
C LEU A 146 -3.82 -13.31 -1.60
N PRO A 147 -2.98 -14.36 -1.71
CA PRO A 147 -3.48 -15.73 -1.79
C PRO A 147 -4.21 -16.16 -0.51
N THR A 148 -3.72 -15.74 0.66
CA THR A 148 -4.37 -16.03 1.95
C THR A 148 -5.68 -15.25 2.09
N ALA A 149 -5.70 -13.98 1.67
CA ALA A 149 -6.89 -13.14 1.70
C ALA A 149 -8.00 -13.68 0.79
N LEU A 150 -7.65 -14.14 -0.43
CA LEU A 150 -8.60 -14.77 -1.36
C LEU A 150 -9.19 -16.06 -0.79
N ARG A 151 -8.34 -16.93 -0.21
CA ARG A 151 -8.81 -18.17 0.43
C ARG A 151 -9.78 -17.89 1.58
N VAL A 152 -9.47 -16.90 2.42
CA VAL A 152 -10.36 -16.47 3.50
C VAL A 152 -11.68 -15.90 2.93
N ALA A 153 -11.62 -15.12 1.86
CA ALA A 153 -12.82 -14.59 1.19
C ALA A 153 -13.72 -15.71 0.64
N ASP A 154 -13.14 -16.75 0.06
CA ASP A 154 -13.86 -17.94 -0.42
C ASP A 154 -14.49 -18.72 0.74
N GLN A 155 -13.77 -18.91 1.86
CA GLN A 155 -14.30 -19.55 3.07
C GLN A 155 -15.48 -18.78 3.68
N MET A 156 -15.51 -17.46 3.51
CA MET A 156 -16.62 -16.61 3.93
C MET A 156 -17.84 -16.65 3.00
N GLY A 157 -17.78 -17.41 1.89
CA GLY A 157 -18.87 -17.53 0.92
C GLY A 157 -19.10 -16.27 0.08
N LEU A 158 -18.08 -15.42 -0.08
CA LEU A 158 -18.19 -14.22 -0.91
C LEU A 158 -18.24 -14.62 -2.41
N PRO A 159 -19.07 -13.96 -3.24
CA PRO A 159 -19.15 -14.28 -4.66
C PRO A 159 -17.77 -14.13 -5.32
N GLN A 160 -17.32 -15.16 -6.06
CA GLN A 160 -16.01 -15.14 -6.73
C GLN A 160 -15.87 -13.94 -7.68
N ARG A 161 -16.97 -13.45 -8.25
CA ARG A 161 -17.00 -12.25 -9.10
C ARG A 161 -16.53 -10.97 -8.40
N VAL A 162 -16.56 -10.93 -7.06
CA VAL A 162 -16.11 -9.82 -6.22
C VAL A 162 -14.77 -10.14 -5.56
N SER A 163 -14.51 -11.41 -5.19
CA SER A 163 -13.22 -11.79 -4.60
C SER A 163 -12.08 -11.88 -5.63
N SER A 164 -12.35 -12.37 -6.84
CA SER A 164 -11.36 -12.52 -7.93
C SER A 164 -11.28 -11.33 -8.88
N ALA A 165 -11.95 -10.21 -8.59
CA ALA A 165 -11.90 -9.01 -9.44
C ALA A 165 -10.50 -8.35 -9.51
N TRP A 166 -9.54 -8.87 -8.75
CA TRP A 166 -8.16 -8.41 -8.63
C TRP A 166 -7.11 -9.44 -9.10
N THR A 167 -7.55 -10.59 -9.64
CA THR A 167 -6.70 -11.52 -10.41
C THR A 167 -6.90 -11.28 -11.89
#